data_AF-A0A3D2JTA3-F1
#
_entry.id   AF-A0A3D2JTA3-F1
#
_cell.length_a   1.000
_cell.length_b   1.000
_cell.length_c   1.000
_cell.angle_alpha   90.00
_cell.angle_beta   90.00
_cell.angle_gamma   90.00
#
_symmetry.space_group_name_H-M   'P 1'
#
loop_
_entity.id
_entity.type
_entity.pdbx_description
1 polymer ?
#
loop_
_entity_poly.entity_id
_entity_poly.type
_entity_poly.pdbx_seq_one_letter_code
_entity_poly.pdbx_strand_id
1 'polypeptide(L)'
;MARVKVELGDDLQINWRSFALEQVNSKESDDWKAWEQGPDYVSRGLWPLRGGIAARAQGADAHNRYMDKILEAKHVNREDVRTREAVLEIAEAANLDIEKFVEVIDDPDTLAQIGTDHEDALARGVFGTPTFVFADG
;
A
#
# COMPACT_ATOMS: atom_id res chain seq x y z
N MET A 1 -3.75 4.62 -14.89
CA MET A 1 -5.09 4.96 -14.34
C MET A 1 -5.83 6.05 -15.11
N ALA A 2 -5.15 6.97 -15.80
CA ALA A 2 -5.80 8.11 -16.47
C ALA A 2 -6.96 7.73 -17.41
N ARG A 3 -6.85 6.65 -18.21
CA ARG A 3 -7.85 6.33 -19.24
C ARG A 3 -9.17 5.76 -18.68
N VAL A 4 -9.10 4.88 -17.67
CA VAL A 4 -10.28 4.21 -17.08
C VAL A 4 -11.15 5.20 -16.31
N LYS A 5 -10.54 6.11 -15.54
CA LYS A 5 -11.28 7.14 -14.81
C LYS A 5 -11.88 8.20 -15.74
N VAL A 6 -11.21 8.49 -16.87
CA VAL A 6 -11.75 9.38 -17.91
C VAL A 6 -12.98 8.77 -18.59
N GLU A 7 -13.00 7.45 -18.79
CA GLU A 7 -14.13 6.77 -19.45
C GLU A 7 -15.32 6.49 -18.51
N LEU A 8 -15.07 6.22 -17.22
CA LEU A 8 -16.10 5.78 -16.26
C LEU A 8 -16.50 6.86 -15.25
N GLY A 9 -15.78 7.97 -15.16
CA GLY A 9 -16.13 9.10 -14.29
C GLY A 9 -16.27 8.71 -12.81
N ASP A 10 -17.25 9.34 -12.14
CA ASP A 10 -17.53 9.14 -10.71
C ASP A 10 -18.37 7.89 -10.42
N ASP A 11 -18.85 7.18 -11.45
CA ASP A 11 -19.60 5.93 -11.29
C ASP A 11 -18.71 4.75 -10.87
N LEU A 12 -17.38 4.89 -10.99
CA LEU A 12 -16.41 3.88 -10.58
C LEU A 12 -15.92 4.13 -9.15
N GLN A 13 -16.39 3.30 -8.21
CA GLN A 13 -15.83 3.24 -6.86
C GLN A 13 -14.62 2.32 -6.81
N ILE A 14 -13.44 2.87 -6.50
CA ILE A 14 -12.20 2.10 -6.36
C ILE A 14 -11.87 1.93 -4.88
N ASN A 15 -11.93 0.69 -4.41
CA ASN A 15 -11.49 0.31 -3.08
C ASN A 15 -10.11 -0.35 -3.15
N TRP A 16 -9.06 0.44 -2.89
CA TRP A 16 -7.70 -0.09 -2.79
C TRP A 16 -7.57 -1.03 -1.59
N ARG A 17 -6.79 -2.10 -1.71
CA ARG A 17 -6.48 -3.05 -0.64
C ARG A 17 -5.01 -3.45 -0.75
N SER A 18 -4.36 -3.63 0.38
CA SER A 18 -2.95 -4.04 0.43
C SER A 18 -2.78 -5.52 0.07
N PHE A 19 -1.69 -5.85 -0.60
CA PHE A 19 -1.25 -7.24 -0.77
C PHE A 19 0.26 -7.34 -0.57
N ALA A 20 0.67 -7.99 0.52
CA ALA A 20 2.07 -8.11 0.90
C ALA A 20 2.80 -9.17 0.05
N LEU A 21 3.51 -8.74 -0.99
CA LEU A 21 4.39 -9.63 -1.76
C LEU A 21 5.52 -10.23 -0.90
N GLU A 22 5.92 -9.55 0.17
CA GLU A 22 6.87 -10.07 1.15
C GLU A 22 6.34 -11.31 1.86
N GLN A 23 5.04 -11.35 2.17
CA GLN A 23 4.38 -12.49 2.81
C GLN A 23 4.29 -13.68 1.85
N VAL A 24 3.66 -13.47 0.68
CA VAL A 24 3.38 -14.58 -0.26
C VAL A 24 4.64 -15.22 -0.85
N ASN A 25 5.73 -14.47 -0.93
CA ASN A 25 7.03 -14.96 -1.43
C ASN A 25 8.00 -15.30 -0.30
N SER A 26 7.53 -15.38 0.95
CA SER A 26 8.38 -15.76 2.08
C SER A 26 8.83 -17.21 1.97
N LYS A 27 9.99 -17.51 2.57
CA LYS A 27 10.49 -18.87 2.77
C LYS A 27 10.40 -19.31 4.24
N GLU A 28 9.85 -18.45 5.09
CA GLU A 28 9.55 -18.74 6.49
C GLU A 28 8.39 -19.73 6.59
N SER A 29 8.07 -20.17 7.81
CA SER A 29 6.94 -21.08 8.05
C SER A 29 5.59 -20.45 7.68
N ASP A 30 4.57 -21.28 7.46
CA ASP A 30 3.21 -20.82 7.12
C ASP A 30 2.59 -19.90 8.20
N ASP A 31 2.96 -20.10 9.46
CA ASP A 31 2.51 -19.27 10.59
C ASP A 31 3.27 -17.94 10.70
N TRP A 32 4.33 -17.73 9.90
CA TRP A 32 5.08 -16.48 9.94
C TRP A 32 4.30 -15.39 9.22
N LYS A 33 4.11 -14.24 9.88
CA LYS A 33 3.41 -13.08 9.32
C LYS A 33 4.30 -11.85 9.30
N ALA A 34 4.56 -11.30 8.12
CA ALA A 34 5.40 -10.10 7.96
C ALA A 34 4.92 -8.91 8.82
N TRP A 35 3.60 -8.80 9.02
CA TRP A 35 2.96 -7.72 9.79
C TRP A 35 2.89 -7.97 11.31
N GLU A 36 3.36 -9.11 11.80
CA GLU A 36 3.41 -9.42 13.25
C GLU A 36 4.82 -9.33 13.82
N GLN A 37 5.78 -8.85 13.02
CA GLN A 37 7.18 -8.77 13.43
C GLN A 37 7.41 -7.56 14.36
N GLY A 38 8.40 -7.69 15.25
CA GLY A 38 8.76 -6.64 16.21
C GLY A 38 9.41 -5.41 15.58
N PRO A 39 9.70 -4.36 16.39
CA PRO A 39 10.19 -3.07 15.90
C PRO A 39 11.55 -3.13 15.19
N ASP A 40 12.37 -4.14 15.48
CA ASP A 40 13.69 -4.33 14.86
C ASP A 40 13.62 -5.03 13.48
N TYR A 41 12.42 -5.41 13.03
CA TYR A 41 12.24 -6.11 11.76
C TYR A 41 12.41 -5.16 10.56
N VAL A 42 13.33 -5.53 9.67
CA VAL A 42 13.58 -4.80 8.42
C VAL A 42 12.71 -5.39 7.31
N SER A 43 11.55 -4.78 7.10
CA SER A 43 10.63 -5.19 6.04
C SER A 43 11.15 -4.86 4.64
N ARG A 44 10.81 -5.72 3.68
CA ARG A 44 11.08 -5.50 2.25
C ARG A 44 9.92 -4.84 1.49
N GLY A 45 8.77 -4.60 2.13
CA GLY A 45 7.61 -4.05 1.41
C GLY A 45 6.48 -3.44 2.24
N LEU A 46 6.53 -3.48 3.57
CA LEU A 46 5.43 -3.00 4.43
C LEU A 46 5.37 -1.49 4.53
N TRP A 47 6.52 -0.78 4.52
CA TRP A 47 6.52 0.69 4.56
C TRP A 47 5.77 1.34 3.39
N PRO A 48 5.99 0.94 2.12
CA PRO A 48 5.14 1.37 1.00
C PRO A 48 3.64 1.12 1.19
N LEU A 49 3.27 -0.04 1.76
CA LEU A 49 1.86 -0.38 1.99
C LEU A 49 1.25 0.49 3.10
N ARG A 50 1.99 0.73 4.19
CA ARG A 50 1.60 1.67 5.25
C ARG A 50 1.40 3.08 4.66
N GLY A 51 2.31 3.53 3.81
CA GLY A 51 2.20 4.83 3.13
C GLY A 51 0.98 4.93 2.21
N GLY A 52 0.63 3.87 1.48
CA GLY A 52 -0.61 3.81 0.69
C GLY A 52 -1.87 3.97 1.57
N ILE A 53 -1.91 3.29 2.72
CA ILE A 53 -3.02 3.43 3.67
C ILE A 53 -3.10 4.86 4.24
N ALA A 54 -1.95 5.42 4.65
CA ALA A 54 -1.87 6.79 5.19
C ALA A 54 -2.29 7.85 4.16
N ALA A 55 -1.86 7.71 2.90
CA ALA A 55 -2.28 8.60 1.82
C ALA A 55 -3.80 8.48 1.54
N ARG A 56 -4.35 7.26 1.59
CA ARG A 56 -5.78 7.01 1.41
C ARG A 56 -6.63 7.62 2.52
N ALA A 57 -6.14 7.66 3.76
CA ALA A 57 -6.82 8.31 4.88
C ALA A 57 -7.07 9.81 4.64
N GLN A 58 -6.29 10.44 3.75
CA GLN A 58 -6.46 11.85 3.34
C GLN A 58 -7.37 12.03 2.10
N GLY A 59 -7.93 10.94 1.57
CA GLY A 59 -8.85 10.96 0.43
C GLY A 59 -8.23 10.49 -0.88
N ALA A 60 -9.11 10.25 -1.87
CA ALA A 60 -8.73 9.63 -3.13
C ALA A 60 -7.71 10.43 -3.95
N ASP A 61 -7.78 11.77 -3.91
CA ASP A 61 -6.86 12.64 -4.62
C ASP A 61 -5.45 12.59 -4.02
N ALA A 62 -5.33 12.64 -2.68
CA ALA A 62 -4.06 12.46 -1.97
C ALA A 62 -3.45 11.09 -2.25
N HIS A 63 -4.26 10.02 -2.20
CA HIS A 63 -3.82 8.68 -2.57
C HIS A 63 -3.28 8.61 -4.00
N ASN A 64 -3.96 9.23 -4.98
CA ASN A 64 -3.52 9.20 -6.37
C ASN A 64 -2.18 9.92 -6.56
N ARG A 65 -1.98 11.09 -5.94
CA ARG A 65 -0.70 11.80 -5.99
C ARG A 65 0.43 10.98 -5.36
N TYR A 66 0.18 10.38 -4.20
CA TYR A 66 1.15 9.53 -3.54
C TYR A 66 1.50 8.30 -4.39
N MET A 67 0.50 7.61 -4.95
CA MET A 67 0.69 6.43 -5.78
C MET A 67 1.48 6.74 -7.06
N ASP A 68 1.23 7.89 -7.70
CA ASP A 68 2.00 8.34 -8.85
C ASP A 68 3.50 8.47 -8.49
N LYS A 69 3.80 9.17 -7.38
CA LYS A 69 5.17 9.39 -6.90
C LYS A 69 5.90 8.12 -6.48
N ILE A 70 5.28 7.25 -5.68
CA ILE A 70 5.95 6.01 -5.23
C ILE A 70 6.18 5.03 -6.39
N LEU A 71 5.25 4.97 -7.35
CA LEU A 71 5.41 4.10 -8.52
C LEU A 71 6.49 4.62 -9.45
N GLU A 72 6.57 5.93 -9.66
CA GLU A 72 7.66 6.57 -10.40
C GLU A 72 9.01 6.30 -9.73
N ALA A 73 9.14 6.60 -8.43
CA ALA A 73 10.35 6.37 -7.64
C ALA A 73 10.84 4.92 -7.76
N LYS A 74 9.95 3.94 -7.55
CA LYS A 74 10.31 2.52 -7.55
C LYS A 74 10.59 1.97 -8.97
N HIS A 75 9.76 2.29 -9.95
CA HIS A 75 9.78 1.59 -11.24
C HIS A 75 10.50 2.35 -12.36
N VAL A 76 10.52 3.69 -12.29
CA VAL A 76 11.23 4.55 -13.25
C VAL A 76 12.60 4.89 -12.71
N ASN A 77 12.67 5.50 -11.52
CA ASN A 77 13.93 5.99 -10.96
C ASN A 77 14.77 4.90 -10.28
N ARG A 78 14.15 3.76 -9.96
CA ARG A 78 14.79 2.62 -9.27
C ARG A 78 15.30 2.96 -7.87
N GLU A 79 14.62 3.87 -7.19
CA GLU A 79 14.90 4.27 -5.82
C GLU A 79 14.45 3.20 -4.82
N ASP A 80 15.10 3.15 -3.65
CA ASP A 80 14.69 2.30 -2.55
C ASP A 80 13.58 2.99 -1.75
N VAL A 81 12.38 2.41 -1.81
CA VAL A 81 11.18 2.93 -1.12
C VAL A 81 10.82 2.13 0.14
N ARG A 82 11.73 1.28 0.62
CA ARG A 82 11.42 0.29 1.67
C ARG A 82 11.62 0.80 3.10
N THR A 83 11.94 2.08 3.29
CA THR A 83 12.10 2.68 4.62
C THR A 83 10.97 3.64 4.93
N ARG A 84 10.77 3.90 6.23
CA ARG A 84 9.82 4.92 6.70
C ARG A 84 10.17 6.29 6.12
N GLU A 85 11.45 6.64 6.15
CA GLU A 85 11.98 7.92 5.69
C GLU A 85 11.72 8.12 4.20
N ALA A 86 12.01 7.13 3.36
CA ALA A 86 11.74 7.22 1.93
C ALA A 86 10.24 7.41 1.63
N VAL A 87 9.38 6.76 2.39
CA VAL A 87 7.93 6.91 2.23
C VAL A 87 7.43 8.29 2.67
N LEU A 88 8.03 8.89 3.70
CA LEU A 88 7.73 10.27 4.13
C LEU A 88 8.17 11.29 3.08
N GLU A 89 9.37 11.15 2.53
CA GLU A 89 9.87 12.02 1.45
C GLU A 89 8.95 11.98 0.23
N ILE A 90 8.43 10.80 -0.11
CA ILE A 90 7.44 10.64 -1.19
C ILE A 90 6.13 11.34 -0.85
N ALA A 91 5.64 11.23 0.39
CA ALA A 91 4.42 11.91 0.82
C ALA A 91 4.57 13.44 0.77
N GLU A 92 5.73 13.97 1.17
CA GLU A 92 6.09 15.39 1.04
C GLU A 92 6.10 15.82 -0.42
N ALA A 93 6.79 15.08 -1.29
CA ALA A 93 6.84 15.36 -2.73
C ALA A 93 5.47 15.26 -3.42
N ALA A 94 4.53 14.50 -2.85
CA ALA A 94 3.15 14.39 -3.29
C ALA A 94 2.22 15.47 -2.71
N ASN A 95 2.73 16.41 -1.91
CA ASN A 95 1.97 17.46 -1.23
C ASN A 95 0.83 16.88 -0.37
N LEU A 96 1.16 15.94 0.51
CA LEU A 96 0.24 15.43 1.54
C LEU A 96 0.39 16.22 2.84
N ASP A 97 -0.62 16.12 3.70
CA ASP A 97 -0.55 16.61 5.08
C ASP A 97 0.32 15.64 5.90
N ILE A 98 1.55 16.04 6.20
CA ILE A 98 2.54 15.14 6.80
C ILE A 98 2.21 14.80 8.25
N GLU A 99 1.58 15.70 9.00
CA GLU A 99 1.17 15.43 10.38
C GLU A 99 0.17 14.27 10.41
N LYS A 100 -0.89 14.35 9.59
CA LYS A 100 -1.88 13.26 9.47
C LYS A 100 -1.30 11.99 8.85
N PHE A 101 -0.34 12.14 7.94
CA PHE A 101 0.31 10.98 7.32
C PHE A 101 1.12 10.20 8.36
N VAL A 102 1.87 10.90 9.21
CA VAL A 102 2.66 10.32 10.30
C VAL A 102 1.76 9.62 11.32
N GLU A 103 0.63 10.24 11.70
CA GLU A 103 -0.35 9.62 12.60
C GLU A 103 -0.78 8.23 12.11
N VAL A 104 -1.04 8.06 10.81
CA VAL A 104 -1.50 6.78 10.26
C VAL A 104 -0.35 5.84 9.94
N ILE A 105 0.75 6.31 9.36
CA ILE A 105 1.83 5.43 8.91
C ILE A 105 2.51 4.71 10.09
N ASP A 106 2.59 5.36 11.25
CA ASP A 106 3.22 4.81 12.46
C ASP A 106 2.22 4.05 13.35
N ASP A 107 0.93 4.12 13.05
CA ASP A 107 -0.10 3.38 13.78
C ASP A 107 0.11 1.85 13.63
N PRO A 108 0.16 1.07 14.73
CA PRO A 108 0.12 -0.39 14.67
C PRO A 108 -1.10 -0.94 13.93
N ASP A 109 -2.25 -0.26 13.98
CA ASP A 109 -3.48 -0.70 13.31
C ASP A 109 -3.34 -0.68 11.79
N THR A 110 -2.51 0.22 11.25
CA THR A 110 -2.17 0.23 9.82
C THR A 110 -1.47 -1.07 9.39
N LEU A 111 -0.65 -1.65 10.26
CA LEU A 111 0.03 -2.91 9.99
C LEU A 111 -0.93 -4.10 10.09
N ALA A 112 -1.80 -4.10 11.09
CA ALA A 112 -2.86 -5.10 11.23
C ALA A 112 -3.83 -5.08 10.02
N GLN A 113 -4.14 -3.89 9.49
CA GLN A 113 -4.95 -3.74 8.28
C GLN A 113 -4.28 -4.35 7.05
N ILE A 114 -2.95 -4.26 6.92
CA ILE A 114 -2.21 -4.93 5.81
C ILE A 114 -2.41 -6.44 5.89
N GLY A 115 -2.33 -7.01 7.10
CA GLY A 115 -2.58 -8.44 7.32
C GLY A 115 -3.99 -8.85 6.95
N THR A 116 -4.99 -8.11 7.45
CA THR A 116 -6.41 -8.33 7.13
C THR A 116 -6.67 -8.28 5.63
N ASP A 117 -6.20 -7.22 4.95
CA ASP A 117 -6.35 -7.07 3.49
C ASP A 117 -5.69 -8.23 2.73
N HIS A 118 -4.52 -8.71 3.19
CA HIS A 118 -3.80 -9.80 2.55
C HIS A 118 -4.52 -11.14 2.71
N GLU A 119 -5.02 -11.45 3.91
CA GLU A 119 -5.76 -12.70 4.17
C GLU A 119 -7.09 -12.73 3.40
N ASP A 120 -7.80 -11.60 3.35
CA ASP A 120 -9.00 -11.45 2.50
C ASP A 120 -8.68 -11.67 1.02
N ALA A 121 -7.52 -11.20 0.54
CA ALA A 121 -7.08 -11.40 -0.84
C ALA A 121 -6.75 -12.87 -1.14
N LEU A 122 -6.06 -13.56 -0.23
CA LEU A 122 -5.78 -15.00 -0.36
C LEU A 122 -7.07 -15.83 -0.39
N ALA A 123 -8.06 -15.50 0.45
CA ALA A 123 -9.37 -16.14 0.44
C ALA A 123 -10.12 -15.99 -0.88
N ARG A 124 -9.79 -14.95 -1.66
CA ARG A 124 -10.30 -14.69 -3.02
C ARG A 124 -9.43 -15.28 -4.14
N GLY A 125 -8.37 -16.03 -3.80
CA GLY A 125 -7.46 -16.63 -4.76
C GLY A 125 -6.43 -15.66 -5.36
N VAL A 126 -6.26 -14.47 -4.79
CA VAL A 126 -5.23 -13.51 -5.23
C VAL A 126 -3.85 -14.04 -4.86
N PHE A 127 -2.94 -14.07 -5.83
CA PHE A 127 -1.55 -14.54 -5.64
C PHE A 127 -0.50 -13.49 -6.00
N GLY A 128 -0.91 -12.30 -6.47
CA GLY A 128 0.02 -11.28 -6.93
C GLY A 128 -0.61 -9.92 -7.20
N THR A 129 0.23 -8.99 -7.66
CA THR A 129 -0.16 -7.59 -7.93
C THR A 129 0.31 -7.15 -9.33
N PRO A 130 -0.45 -6.32 -10.06
CA PRO A 130 -1.80 -5.85 -9.71
C PRO A 130 -2.87 -6.93 -9.96
N THR A 131 -3.92 -6.94 -9.12
CA THR A 131 -5.12 -7.76 -9.31
C THR A 131 -6.35 -6.87 -9.12
N PHE A 132 -7.35 -6.99 -10.01
CA PHE A 132 -8.64 -6.30 -9.89
C PHE A 132 -9.71 -7.33 -9.57
N VAL A 133 -10.58 -7.01 -8.61
CA VAL A 133 -11.71 -7.86 -8.22
C VAL A 133 -12.99 -7.05 -8.42
N PHE A 134 -13.93 -7.61 -9.17
CA PHE A 134 -15.25 -7.00 -9.38
C PHE A 134 -16.27 -7.60 -8.40
N ALA A 135 -17.36 -6.89 -8.15
CA ALA A 135 -18.34 -7.30 -7.13
C ALA A 135 -19.04 -8.64 -7.44
N ASP A 136 -19.04 -9.04 -8.71
CA ASP A 136 -19.63 -10.27 -9.24
C ASP A 136 -18.65 -11.45 -9.36
N GLY A 137 -17.38 -11.28 -8.98
CA GLY A 137 -16.37 -12.33 -8.95
C GLY A 137 -15.42 -12.28 -10.14
#